data_AF-A0A2H4YC13-F1
#
_entry.id   AF-A0A2H4YC13-F1
#
_cell.length_a   1.000
_cell.length_b   1.000
_cell.length_c   1.000
_cell.angle_alpha   90.00
_cell.angle_beta   90.00
_cell.angle_gamma   90.00
#
_symmetry.space_group_name_H-M   'P 1'
#
loop_
_entity.id
_entity.type
_entity.pdbx_description
1 polymer ?
#
loop_
_entity_poly.entity_id
_entity_poly.type
_entity_poly.pdbx_seq_one_letter_code
_entity_poly.pdbx_strand_id
1 'polypeptide(L)'
;MQNVTDSFVSLAQGPSAVGFGFNTDILATNPINLSVVLGVVIYFGKGVCASCVFQKIEQLEKARARLRKVETEANDYRVNGYSEIEREKQNLIKATSENLERLENYKNETLLFEQQRAINQVRQRVFQQALQGALGTLNSCLNNELHFRTISANIGILGVMEE
;
A
#
# COMPACT_ATOMS: atom_id res chain seq x y z
N MET A 1 -4.90 41.55 34.33
CA MET A 1 -3.58 42.12 34.00
C MET A 1 -3.73 42.86 32.67
N GLN A 2 -4.10 44.16 32.74
CA GLN A 2 -3.39 45.34 32.15
C GLN A 2 -3.14 45.21 30.63
N ASN A 3 -3.95 45.80 29.74
CA ASN A 3 -3.97 47.20 29.21
C ASN A 3 -2.62 47.75 28.74
N VAL A 4 -2.52 48.24 27.49
CA VAL A 4 -2.28 49.66 27.12
C VAL A 4 -1.97 49.81 25.60
N THR A 5 -2.65 50.78 24.99
CA THR A 5 -2.54 51.38 23.65
C THR A 5 -1.27 52.24 23.49
N ASP A 6 -0.99 52.70 22.26
CA ASP A 6 -0.13 53.85 21.90
C ASP A 6 1.39 53.63 21.81
N SER A 7 2.20 54.29 20.97
CA SER A 7 2.08 55.14 19.77
C SER A 7 3.52 55.59 19.37
N PHE A 8 3.66 56.30 18.24
CA PHE A 8 4.77 57.20 17.83
C PHE A 8 6.06 56.55 17.29
N VAL A 9 6.45 56.80 16.03
CA VAL A 9 7.24 57.98 15.59
C VAL A 9 8.39 58.28 16.55
N SER A 10 9.57 57.71 16.27
CA SER A 10 10.88 58.37 16.42
C SER A 10 11.96 57.35 16.07
N LEU A 11 12.69 57.56 14.98
CA LEU A 11 14.00 56.95 14.79
C LEU A 11 15.00 58.07 14.51
N ALA A 12 15.33 58.80 15.56
CA ALA A 12 16.49 59.66 15.60
C ALA A 12 17.42 59.14 16.69
N GLN A 13 18.33 58.22 16.34
CA GLN A 13 19.72 58.19 16.84
C GLN A 13 20.52 57.01 16.27
N GLY A 14 21.53 57.35 15.48
CA GLY A 14 22.60 56.48 15.01
C GLY A 14 23.63 57.33 14.24
N PRO A 15 24.94 57.16 14.47
CA PRO A 15 25.95 58.19 14.22
C PRO A 15 26.25 58.40 12.73
N SER A 16 26.44 59.66 12.36
CA SER A 16 26.82 60.15 11.04
C SER A 16 27.99 59.38 10.41
N ALA A 17 27.79 58.81 9.23
CA ALA A 17 28.84 58.64 8.22
C ALA A 17 28.22 58.43 6.82
N VAL A 18 28.55 59.37 5.91
CA VAL A 18 28.24 59.40 4.47
C VAL A 18 26.74 59.63 4.16
N GLY A 19 26.23 60.77 4.65
CA GLY A 19 25.09 61.40 3.99
C GLY A 19 25.45 61.73 2.55
N PHE A 20 24.60 61.34 1.61
CA PHE A 20 24.63 61.92 0.27
C PHE A 20 24.53 63.43 0.43
N GLY A 21 25.66 64.12 0.26
CA GLY A 21 25.72 65.56 0.20
C GLY A 21 25.07 66.01 -1.10
N PHE A 22 23.74 66.14 -1.11
CA PHE A 22 23.08 66.90 -2.16
C PHE A 22 23.52 68.34 -1.97
N ASN A 23 24.43 68.80 -2.83
CA ASN A 23 24.81 70.21 -2.89
C ASN A 23 23.54 71.05 -3.09
N THR A 24 23.09 71.71 -2.04
CA THR A 24 21.94 72.63 -2.08
C THR A 24 22.23 73.86 -2.94
N ASP A 25 23.50 74.14 -3.27
CA ASP A 25 23.90 75.16 -4.24
C ASP A 25 23.40 74.89 -5.66
N ILE A 26 23.20 73.61 -6.04
CA ILE A 26 22.66 73.24 -7.35
C ILE A 26 21.15 73.48 -7.45
N LEU A 27 20.45 73.45 -6.31
CA LEU A 27 19.00 73.67 -6.18
C LEU A 27 18.65 75.15 -5.96
N ALA A 28 19.50 75.89 -5.24
CA ALA A 28 19.26 77.28 -4.90
C ALA A 28 19.63 78.27 -6.02
N THR A 29 20.57 77.90 -6.91
CA THR A 29 21.13 78.85 -7.89
C THR A 29 20.34 78.93 -9.21
N ASN A 30 19.58 77.89 -9.60
CA ASN A 30 18.77 77.96 -10.83
C ASN A 30 17.61 76.94 -10.88
N PRO A 31 16.44 77.24 -10.28
CA PRO A 31 15.27 76.35 -10.30
C PRO A 31 14.80 75.99 -11.73
N ILE A 32 15.10 76.84 -12.73
CA ILE A 32 14.78 76.58 -14.13
C ILE A 32 15.60 75.41 -14.66
N ASN A 33 16.92 75.39 -14.44
CA ASN A 33 17.78 74.30 -14.91
C ASN A 33 17.41 72.95 -14.25
N LEU A 34 17.08 72.97 -12.95
CA LEU A 34 16.63 71.77 -12.23
C LEU A 34 15.31 71.22 -12.79
N SER A 35 14.35 72.09 -13.10
CA SER A 35 13.06 71.67 -13.67
C SER A 35 13.20 70.99 -15.03
N VAL A 36 14.14 71.45 -15.87
CA VAL A 36 14.45 70.86 -17.17
C VAL A 36 15.09 69.48 -17.01
N VAL A 37 16.09 69.35 -16.13
CA VAL A 37 16.72 68.06 -15.83
C VAL A 37 15.72 67.07 -15.25
N LEU A 38 14.87 67.51 -14.32
CA LEU A 38 13.80 66.68 -13.74
C LEU A 38 12.78 66.26 -14.81
N GLY A 39 12.40 67.16 -15.72
CA GLY A 39 11.52 66.88 -16.85
C GLY A 39 12.09 65.81 -17.78
N VAL A 40 13.38 65.92 -18.13
CA VAL A 40 14.09 64.92 -18.95
C VAL A 40 14.16 63.57 -18.23
N VAL A 41 14.52 63.54 -16.95
CA VAL A 41 14.59 62.30 -16.15
C VAL A 41 13.23 61.64 -16.01
N ILE A 42 12.15 62.41 -15.80
CA ILE A 42 10.79 61.87 -15.71
C ILE A 42 10.32 61.39 -17.10
N TYR A 43 10.60 62.14 -18.16
CA TYR A 43 10.21 61.80 -19.54
C TYR A 43 10.84 60.50 -20.00
N PHE A 44 12.16 60.35 -19.87
CA PHE A 44 12.88 59.13 -20.24
C PHE A 44 12.71 58.00 -19.20
N GLY A 45 12.63 58.33 -17.92
CA GLY A 45 12.52 57.36 -16.82
C GLY A 45 11.17 56.63 -16.79
N LYS A 46 10.06 57.31 -17.10
CA LYS A 46 8.72 56.69 -17.07
C LYS A 46 8.59 55.49 -18.02
N GLY A 47 9.13 55.59 -19.24
CA GLY A 47 9.06 54.50 -20.21
C GLY A 47 9.89 53.28 -19.79
N VAL A 48 11.10 53.51 -19.29
CA VAL A 48 12.00 52.44 -18.82
C VAL A 48 11.48 51.78 -17.54
N CYS A 49 11.00 52.58 -16.57
CA CYS A 49 10.42 52.07 -15.33
C CYS A 49 9.13 51.29 -15.57
N ALA A 50 8.23 51.77 -16.43
CA ALA A 50 6.99 51.06 -16.74
C ALA A 50 7.25 49.71 -17.42
N SER A 51 8.20 49.66 -18.37
CA SER A 51 8.58 48.43 -19.05
C SER A 51 9.20 47.40 -18.09
N CYS A 52 10.11 47.83 -17.21
CA CYS A 52 10.73 46.97 -16.20
C CYS A 52 9.70 46.41 -15.20
N VAL A 53 8.76 47.25 -14.72
CA VAL A 53 7.70 46.82 -13.81
C VAL A 53 6.76 45.83 -14.50
N PHE A 54 6.35 46.09 -15.74
CA PHE A 54 5.47 45.19 -16.50
C PHE A 54 6.12 43.82 -16.73
N GLN A 55 7.40 43.79 -17.14
CA GLN A 55 8.14 42.54 -17.32
C GLN A 55 8.24 41.71 -16.03
N LYS A 56 8.45 42.37 -14.88
CA LYS A 56 8.48 41.70 -13.57
C LYS A 56 7.11 41.11 -13.19
N ILE A 57 6.02 41.81 -13.48
CA ILE A 57 4.65 41.34 -13.24
C ILE A 57 4.35 40.12 -14.11
N GLU A 58 4.67 40.16 -15.41
CA GLU A 58 4.44 39.05 -16.34
C GLU A 58 5.22 37.78 -15.93
N GLN A 59 6.49 37.94 -15.53
CA GLN A 59 7.30 36.82 -15.03
C GLN A 59 6.71 36.22 -13.75
N LEU A 60 6.21 37.06 -12.84
CA LEU A 60 5.56 36.62 -11.60
C LEU A 60 4.26 35.86 -11.89
N GLU A 61 3.45 36.32 -12.84
CA GLU A 61 2.23 35.63 -13.25
C GLU A 61 2.53 34.27 -13.89
N LYS A 62 3.53 34.19 -14.77
CA LYS A 62 3.99 32.92 -15.34
C LYS A 62 4.49 31.95 -14.27
N ALA A 63 5.25 32.44 -13.28
CA ALA A 63 5.72 31.62 -12.18
C ALA A 63 4.56 31.10 -11.32
N ARG A 64 3.57 31.95 -11.00
CA ARG A 64 2.36 31.55 -10.27
C ARG A 64 1.53 30.52 -11.03
N ALA A 65 1.36 30.68 -12.34
CA ALA A 65 0.63 29.72 -13.16
C ALA A 65 1.31 28.33 -13.16
N ARG A 66 2.66 28.30 -13.26
CA ARG A 66 3.43 27.06 -13.15
C ARG A 66 3.31 26.42 -11.77
N LEU A 67 3.38 27.22 -10.70
CA LEU A 67 3.20 26.72 -9.34
C LEU A 67 1.83 26.09 -9.14
N ARG A 68 0.76 26.76 -9.58
CA ARG A 68 -0.60 26.19 -9.51
C ARG A 68 -0.73 24.88 -10.27
N LYS A 69 -0.12 24.79 -11.46
CA LYS A 69 -0.10 23.56 -12.25
C LYS A 69 0.57 22.41 -11.50
N VAL A 70 1.77 22.65 -10.97
CA VAL A 70 2.52 21.65 -10.20
C VAL A 70 1.77 21.25 -8.92
N GLU A 71 1.11 22.20 -8.25
CA GLU A 71 0.29 21.94 -7.08
C GLU A 71 -0.91 21.02 -7.41
N THR A 72 -1.60 21.29 -8.52
CA THR A 72 -2.69 20.42 -8.98
C THR A 72 -2.20 19.03 -9.38
N GLU A 73 -1.08 18.93 -10.09
CA GLU A 73 -0.49 17.64 -10.47
C GLU A 73 -0.04 16.85 -9.24
N ALA A 74 0.63 17.50 -8.27
CA ALA A 74 1.05 16.87 -7.03
C ALA A 74 -0.15 16.37 -6.21
N ASN A 75 -1.25 17.13 -6.18
CA ASN A 75 -2.46 16.70 -5.51
C ASN A 75 -3.14 15.52 -6.23
N ASP A 76 -3.14 15.53 -7.56
CA ASP A 76 -3.64 14.42 -8.38
C ASP A 76 -2.83 13.13 -8.14
N TYR A 77 -1.49 13.22 -8.18
CA TYR A 77 -0.61 12.09 -7.83
C TYR A 77 -0.86 11.58 -6.42
N ARG A 78 -1.08 12.47 -5.46
CA ARG A 78 -1.37 12.09 -4.08
C ARG A 78 -2.69 11.30 -3.99
N VAL A 79 -3.77 11.82 -4.58
CA VAL A 79 -5.09 11.16 -4.55
C VAL A 79 -5.05 9.84 -5.31
N ASN A 80 -4.46 9.82 -6.50
CA ASN A 80 -4.29 8.59 -7.28
C ASN A 80 -3.44 7.57 -6.53
N GLY A 81 -2.31 7.98 -5.96
CA GLY A 81 -1.44 7.12 -5.16
C GLY A 81 -2.17 6.48 -3.97
N TYR A 82 -2.97 7.25 -3.23
CA TYR A 82 -3.80 6.68 -2.15
C TYR A 82 -4.84 5.68 -2.67
N SER A 83 -5.47 5.96 -3.82
CA SER A 83 -6.42 5.03 -4.44
C SER A 83 -5.75 3.75 -4.92
N GLU A 84 -4.55 3.84 -5.51
CA GLU A 84 -3.77 2.68 -5.95
C GLU A 84 -3.38 1.81 -4.76
N ILE A 85 -2.85 2.41 -3.69
CA ILE A 85 -2.45 1.71 -2.46
C ILE A 85 -3.65 1.00 -1.84
N GLU A 86 -4.81 1.65 -1.75
CA GLU A 86 -6.01 1.03 -1.17
C GLU A 86 -6.48 -0.15 -2.03
N ARG A 87 -6.42 -0.03 -3.36
CA ARG A 87 -6.77 -1.12 -4.28
C ARG A 87 -5.80 -2.29 -4.16
N GLU A 88 -4.49 -2.02 -4.11
CA GLU A 88 -3.47 -3.06 -3.91
C GLU A 88 -3.63 -3.76 -2.56
N LYS A 89 -3.93 -3.01 -1.50
CA LYS A 89 -4.22 -3.58 -0.18
C LYS A 89 -5.42 -4.53 -0.24
N GLN A 90 -6.52 -4.12 -0.88
CA GLN A 90 -7.71 -4.96 -1.04
C GLN A 90 -7.41 -6.20 -1.88
N ASN A 91 -6.68 -6.06 -2.98
CA ASN A 91 -6.27 -7.18 -3.84
C ASN A 91 -5.38 -8.17 -3.08
N LEU A 92 -4.44 -7.68 -2.27
CA LEU A 92 -3.58 -8.51 -1.44
C LEU A 92 -4.40 -9.29 -0.41
N ILE A 93 -5.29 -8.62 0.32
CA ILE A 93 -6.17 -9.26 1.31
C ILE A 93 -7.02 -10.35 0.64
N LYS A 94 -7.61 -10.04 -0.52
CA LYS A 94 -8.42 -10.99 -1.29
C LYS A 94 -7.59 -12.20 -1.71
N ALA A 95 -6.42 -11.99 -2.29
CA ALA A 95 -5.52 -13.07 -2.70
C ALA A 95 -5.06 -13.93 -1.52
N THR A 96 -4.75 -13.31 -0.37
CA THR A 96 -4.41 -14.04 0.86
C THR A 96 -5.59 -14.87 1.36
N SER A 97 -6.81 -14.33 1.34
CA SER A 97 -8.03 -15.05 1.72
C SER A 97 -8.29 -16.27 0.83
N GLU A 98 -8.22 -16.10 -0.49
CA GLU A 98 -8.41 -17.19 -1.45
C GLU A 98 -7.34 -18.29 -1.29
N ASN A 99 -6.09 -17.90 -1.03
CA ASN A 99 -5.02 -18.86 -0.76
C ASN A 99 -5.24 -19.62 0.56
N LEU A 100 -5.77 -18.95 1.59
CA LEU A 100 -6.10 -19.58 2.86
C LEU A 100 -7.21 -20.61 2.71
N GLU A 101 -8.28 -20.26 1.99
CA GLU A 101 -9.40 -21.17 1.70
C GLU A 101 -8.93 -22.41 0.92
N ARG A 102 -8.08 -22.21 -0.11
CA ARG A 102 -7.46 -23.33 -0.86
C ARG A 102 -6.63 -24.24 0.05
N LEU A 103 -5.85 -23.65 0.95
CA LEU A 103 -5.04 -24.42 1.90
C LEU A 103 -5.92 -25.22 2.88
N GLU A 104 -7.02 -24.64 3.33
CA GLU A 104 -7.97 -25.31 4.21
C GLU A 104 -8.64 -26.50 3.51
N ASN A 105 -9.11 -26.31 2.27
CA ASN A 105 -9.66 -27.38 1.45
C ASN A 105 -8.65 -28.52 1.23
N TYR A 106 -7.41 -28.18 0.90
CA TYR A 106 -6.35 -29.18 0.74
C TYR A 106 -6.06 -29.96 2.03
N LYS A 107 -6.05 -29.29 3.19
CA LYS A 107 -5.90 -29.96 4.49
C LYS A 107 -7.08 -30.90 4.78
N ASN A 108 -8.30 -30.50 4.47
CA ASN A 108 -9.49 -31.31 4.68
C ASN A 108 -9.47 -32.56 3.79
N GLU A 109 -9.11 -32.43 2.51
CA GLU A 109 -8.93 -33.57 1.60
C GLU A 109 -7.84 -34.52 2.08
N THR A 110 -6.69 -33.97 2.50
CA THR A 110 -5.57 -34.77 3.03
C THR A 110 -5.96 -35.53 4.29
N LEU A 111 -6.70 -34.88 5.19
CA LEU A 111 -7.19 -35.50 6.42
C LEU A 111 -8.14 -36.67 6.12
N LEU A 112 -9.09 -36.49 5.20
CA LEU A 112 -10.02 -37.55 4.78
C LEU A 112 -9.27 -38.74 4.17
N PHE A 113 -8.29 -38.48 3.32
CA PHE A 113 -7.45 -39.53 2.73
C PHE A 113 -6.68 -40.31 3.80
N GLU A 114 -6.02 -39.62 4.73
CA GLU A 114 -5.27 -40.27 5.81
C GLU A 114 -6.19 -41.02 6.78
N GLN A 115 -7.40 -40.53 7.05
CA GLN A 115 -8.40 -41.27 7.81
C GLN A 115 -8.78 -42.59 7.12
N GLN A 116 -9.09 -42.54 5.82
CA GLN A 116 -9.44 -43.74 5.07
C GLN A 116 -8.27 -44.73 5.01
N ARG A 117 -7.05 -44.23 4.86
CA ARG A 117 -5.82 -45.02 4.92
C ARG A 117 -5.65 -45.69 6.27
N ALA A 118 -5.81 -44.96 7.37
CA ALA A 118 -5.71 -45.48 8.72
C ALA A 118 -6.78 -46.56 9.00
N ILE A 119 -8.02 -46.31 8.60
CA ILE A 119 -9.12 -47.28 8.70
C ILE A 119 -8.78 -48.58 7.96
N ASN A 120 -8.28 -48.47 6.72
CA ASN A 120 -7.93 -49.64 5.92
C ASN A 120 -6.77 -50.43 6.53
N GLN A 121 -5.76 -49.75 7.08
CA GLN A 121 -4.66 -50.40 7.79
C GLN A 121 -5.14 -51.15 9.04
N VAL A 122 -5.99 -50.51 9.85
CA VAL A 122 -6.58 -51.14 11.05
C VAL A 122 -7.42 -52.34 10.64
N ARG A 123 -8.28 -52.20 9.62
CA ARG A 123 -9.12 -53.29 9.12
C ARG A 123 -8.28 -54.49 8.67
N GLN A 124 -7.19 -54.26 7.93
CA GLN A 124 -6.29 -55.33 7.50
C GLN A 124 -5.62 -56.04 8.68
N ARG A 125 -5.14 -55.29 9.69
CA ARG A 125 -4.53 -55.89 10.89
C ARG A 125 -5.54 -56.70 11.69
N VAL A 126 -6.73 -56.17 11.91
CA VAL A 126 -7.82 -56.90 12.62
C VAL A 126 -8.21 -58.15 11.85
N PHE A 127 -8.32 -58.08 10.52
CA PHE A 127 -8.60 -59.24 9.68
C PHE A 127 -7.52 -60.32 9.80
N GLN A 128 -6.24 -59.92 9.70
CA GLN A 128 -5.12 -60.86 9.85
C GLN A 128 -5.11 -61.51 11.24
N GLN A 129 -5.34 -60.73 12.29
CA GLN A 129 -5.40 -61.24 13.65
C GLN A 129 -6.58 -62.20 13.86
N ALA A 130 -7.75 -61.87 13.34
CA ALA A 130 -8.93 -62.75 13.38
C ALA A 130 -8.68 -64.05 12.61
N LEU A 131 -8.02 -63.98 11.46
CA LEU A 131 -7.69 -65.15 10.65
C LEU A 131 -6.66 -66.06 11.34
N GLN A 132 -5.62 -65.48 11.94
CA GLN A 132 -4.66 -66.23 12.75
C GLN A 132 -5.32 -66.86 13.99
N GLY A 133 -6.20 -66.12 14.66
CA GLY A 133 -6.97 -66.64 15.80
C GLY A 133 -7.88 -67.81 15.40
N ALA A 134 -8.64 -67.65 14.32
CA ALA A 134 -9.50 -68.71 13.78
C ALA A 134 -8.69 -69.94 13.37
N LEU A 135 -7.54 -69.77 12.73
CA LEU A 135 -6.65 -70.87 12.35
C LEU A 135 -6.08 -71.58 13.58
N GLY A 136 -5.69 -70.83 14.62
CA GLY A 136 -5.24 -71.39 15.90
C GLY A 136 -6.34 -72.22 16.58
N THR A 137 -7.57 -71.69 16.66
CA THR A 137 -8.73 -72.41 17.20
C THR A 137 -9.04 -73.66 16.39
N LEU A 138 -9.10 -73.54 15.06
CA LEU A 138 -9.35 -74.66 14.15
C LEU A 138 -8.33 -75.77 14.36
N ASN A 139 -7.04 -75.43 14.46
CA ASN A 139 -5.97 -76.40 14.68
C ASN A 139 -6.08 -77.10 16.05
N SER A 140 -6.62 -76.42 17.07
CA SER A 140 -6.86 -77.01 18.40
C SER A 140 -8.12 -77.88 18.48
N CYS A 141 -9.11 -77.62 17.62
CA CYS A 141 -10.40 -78.34 17.61
C CYS A 141 -10.50 -79.43 16.53
N LEU A 142 -9.54 -79.49 15.59
CA LEU A 142 -9.51 -80.47 14.51
C LEU A 142 -9.44 -81.90 15.08
N ASN A 143 -10.54 -82.63 14.99
CA ASN A 143 -10.63 -84.04 15.35
C ASN A 143 -11.27 -84.82 14.19
N ASN A 144 -11.24 -86.16 14.26
CA ASN A 144 -11.71 -87.02 13.17
C ASN A 144 -13.18 -86.74 12.77
N GLU A 145 -14.04 -86.39 13.73
CA GLU A 145 -15.45 -86.05 13.48
C GLU A 145 -15.59 -84.75 12.70
N LEU A 146 -14.88 -83.69 13.11
CA LEU A 146 -14.91 -82.40 12.42
C LEU A 146 -14.33 -82.50 11.00
N HIS A 147 -13.27 -83.29 10.81
CA HIS A 147 -12.71 -83.58 9.50
C HIS A 147 -13.73 -84.25 8.58
N PHE A 148 -14.40 -85.30 9.04
CA PHE A 148 -15.37 -86.04 8.23
C PHE A 148 -16.54 -85.14 7.81
N ARG A 149 -17.14 -84.40 8.75
CA ARG A 149 -18.23 -83.45 8.44
C ARG A 149 -17.80 -82.39 7.42
N THR A 150 -16.57 -81.87 7.56
CA THR A 150 -16.04 -80.86 6.63
C THR A 150 -15.81 -81.43 5.22
N ILE A 151 -15.26 -82.65 5.11
CA ILE A 151 -15.05 -83.33 3.82
C ILE A 151 -16.39 -83.61 3.14
N SER A 152 -17.37 -84.16 3.85
CA SER A 152 -18.71 -84.42 3.30
C SER A 152 -19.38 -83.12 2.82
N ALA A 153 -19.25 -82.02 3.57
CA ALA A 153 -19.78 -80.72 3.17
C ALA A 153 -19.10 -80.19 1.89
N ASN A 154 -17.77 -80.27 1.81
CA ASN A 154 -17.02 -79.81 0.63
C ASN A 154 -17.34 -80.65 -0.62
N ILE A 155 -17.51 -81.97 -0.49
CA ILE A 155 -17.96 -82.85 -1.59
C ILE A 155 -19.35 -82.43 -2.08
N GLY A 156 -20.27 -82.12 -1.14
CA GLY A 156 -21.61 -81.63 -1.49
C GLY A 156 -21.57 -80.30 -2.25
N ILE A 157 -20.75 -79.35 -1.82
CA ILE A 157 -20.57 -78.07 -2.52
C ILE A 157 -19.99 -78.29 -3.92
N LEU A 158 -19.00 -79.16 -4.05
CA LEU A 158 -18.39 -79.46 -5.34
C LEU A 158 -19.41 -80.07 -6.31
N GLY A 159 -20.25 -80.99 -5.84
CA GLY A 159 -21.32 -81.59 -6.64
C GLY A 159 -22.35 -80.57 -7.15
N VAL A 160 -22.64 -79.52 -6.37
CA VAL A 160 -23.53 -78.41 -6.79
C VAL A 160 -22.86 -77.47 -7.78
N MET A 161 -21.52 -77.37 -7.78
CA MET A 161 -20.76 -76.55 -8.72
C MET A 161 -20.50 -77.23 -10.07
N GLU A 162 -20.62 -78.56 -10.13
CA GLU A 162 -20.47 -79.35 -11.37
C GLU A 162 -21.79 -79.61 -12.12
N GLU A 163 -22.93 -79.22 -11.53
CA GLU A 163 -24.25 -79.11 -12.20
C GLU A 163 -24.45 -77.75 -12.89
#